data_AF-A0A485B8I8-F1
#
_entry.id   AF-A0A485B8I8-F1
#
_cell.length_a   1.000
_cell.length_b   1.000
_cell.length_c   1.000
_cell.angle_alpha   90.00
_cell.angle_beta   90.00
_cell.angle_gamma   90.00
#
_symmetry.space_group_name_H-M   'P 1'
#
loop_
_entity.id
_entity.type
_entity.pdbx_description
1 polymer ?
#
loop_
_entity_poly.entity_id
_entity_poly.type
_entity_poly.pdbx_seq_one_letter_code
_entity_poly.pdbx_strand_id
1 'polypeptide(L)' 'MVANVPAKRGRKPAAAAAPATGQVQSLTRGLKLLEWIAESHNSVALTELAQQAGLPNSTTHRLLTTMQQLGLFVRWEI' A
#
# COMPACT_ATOMS: atom_id res chain seq x y z
N MET A 1 -27.51 -23.65 -19.14
CA MET A 1 -26.31 -23.05 -19.77
C MET A 1 -26.35 -21.56 -19.52
N VAL A 2 -25.54 -21.04 -18.59
CA VAL A 2 -25.36 -19.58 -18.44
C VAL A 2 -23.87 -19.31 -18.53
N ALA A 3 -23.54 -18.46 -19.49
CA ALA A 3 -22.22 -18.24 -20.03
C ALA A 3 -21.29 -17.47 -19.08
N ASN A 4 -20.02 -17.86 -19.11
CA ASN A 4 -18.90 -17.16 -18.52
C ASN A 4 -18.57 -15.89 -19.32
N VAL A 5 -18.20 -14.79 -18.65
CA VAL A 5 -17.39 -13.72 -19.25
C VAL A 5 -16.23 -13.40 -18.29
N PRO A 6 -14.97 -13.58 -18.73
CA PRO A 6 -13.80 -13.26 -17.93
C PRO A 6 -13.56 -11.74 -17.95
N ALA A 7 -13.59 -11.10 -16.79
CA ALA A 7 -13.24 -9.69 -16.65
C ALA A 7 -11.72 -9.49 -16.76
N LYS A 8 -11.19 -9.50 -17.99
CA LYS A 8 -9.82 -9.07 -18.30
C LYS A 8 -9.77 -7.54 -18.29
N ARG A 9 -9.68 -6.92 -17.11
CA ARG A 9 -9.51 -5.47 -16.98
C ARG A 9 -8.02 -5.14 -17.04
N GLY A 10 -7.58 -4.67 -18.21
CA GLY A 10 -6.20 -4.30 -18.47
C GLY A 10 -5.67 -3.33 -17.41
N ARG A 11 -4.66 -3.77 -16.66
CA ARG A 11 -3.90 -2.91 -15.76
C ARG A 11 -2.98 -2.06 -16.63
N LYS A 12 -3.35 -0.81 -16.91
CA LYS A 12 -2.39 0.19 -17.39
C LYS A 12 -1.20 0.15 -16.43
N PRO A 13 0.05 -0.03 -16.91
CA PRO A 13 1.21 0.06 -16.05
C PRO A 13 1.25 1.51 -15.53
N ALA A 14 0.99 1.67 -14.23
CA ALA A 14 1.26 2.92 -13.55
C ALA A 14 2.72 3.27 -13.84
N ALA A 15 2.95 4.47 -14.37
CA ALA A 15 4.22 4.96 -14.87
C ALA A 15 5.37 4.44 -13.99
N ALA A 16 6.19 3.57 -14.60
CA ALA A 16 7.41 3.09 -13.98
C ALA A 16 8.34 4.31 -13.86
N ALA A 17 8.28 4.99 -12.72
CA ALA A 17 9.36 5.87 -12.29
C ALA A 17 10.64 5.04 -12.43
N ALA A 18 11.60 5.57 -13.20
CA ALA A 18 12.85 4.90 -13.51
C ALA A 18 13.44 4.26 -12.24
N PRO A 19 13.96 3.01 -12.31
CA PRO A 19 14.54 2.40 -11.14
C PRO A 19 15.72 3.26 -10.69
N ALA A 20 15.54 3.98 -9.57
CA ALA A 20 16.65 4.55 -8.84
C ALA A 20 17.52 3.35 -8.44
N THR A 21 18.63 3.17 -9.16
CA THR A 21 19.53 2.03 -9.07
C THR A 21 20.05 1.91 -7.64
N GLY A 22 19.42 1.04 -6.84
CA GLY A 22 19.78 0.78 -5.45
C GLY A 22 18.65 0.91 -4.42
N GLN A 23 17.53 1.56 -4.74
CA GLN A 23 16.43 1.68 -3.77
C GLN A 23 15.43 0.53 -3.88
N VAL A 24 15.22 -0.16 -2.75
CA VAL A 24 14.22 -1.22 -2.65
C VAL A 24 12.83 -0.59 -2.67
N GLN A 25 12.12 -0.75 -3.80
CA GLN A 25 10.84 -0.08 -4.04
C GLN A 25 9.79 -0.37 -2.96
N SER A 26 9.76 -1.58 -2.40
CA SER A 26 8.85 -1.92 -1.29
C SER A 26 9.17 -1.14 -0.02
N LEU A 27 10.45 -0.94 0.29
CA LEU A 27 10.91 -0.16 1.44
C LEU A 27 10.55 1.32 1.25
N THR A 28 10.84 1.89 0.09
CA THR A 28 10.49 3.29 -0.22
C THR A 28 8.99 3.54 -0.07
N ARG A 29 8.15 2.65 -0.61
CA ARG A 29 6.69 2.76 -0.49
C ARG A 29 6.21 2.60 0.95
N GLY A 30 6.82 1.68 1.69
CA GLY A 30 6.54 1.47 3.11
C GLY A 30 6.86 2.69 3.97
N LEU A 31 8.01 3.34 3.76
CA LEU A 31 8.42 4.52 4.50
C LEU A 31 7.50 5.72 4.21
N LYS A 32 7.10 5.93 2.94
CA LYS A 32 6.13 6.99 2.60
C LYS A 32 4.75 6.77 3.23
N LEU A 33 4.33 5.51 3.38
CA LEU A 33 3.11 5.20 4.13
C LEU A 33 3.22 5.62 5.60
N LEU A 34 4.36 5.38 6.25
CA LEU A 34 4.58 5.80 7.63
C LEU A 34 4.62 7.32 7.78
N GLU A 35 5.20 8.03 6.81
CA GLU A 35 5.23 9.49 6.79
C GLU A 35 3.82 10.09 6.75
N TRP A 36 2.93 9.55 5.91
CA TRP A 36 1.52 9.98 5.89
C TRP A 36 0.75 9.65 7.16
N ILE A 37 1.05 8.50 7.78
CA ILE A 37 0.47 8.16 9.08
C ILE A 37 0.95 9.14 10.17
N ALA A 38 2.23 9.52 10.14
CA ALA A 38 2.80 10.48 11.08
C ALA A 38 2.23 11.89 10.89
N GLU A 39 1.96 12.29 9.65
CA GLU A 39 1.35 13.58 9.33
C GLU A 39 -0.16 13.60 9.60
N SER A 40 -0.81 12.43 9.59
CA SER A 40 -2.18 12.31 10.05
C SER A 40 -2.26 12.38 11.57
N HIS A 41 -2.73 13.50 12.09
CA HIS A 41 -2.91 13.74 13.53
C HIS A 41 -3.97 12.86 14.22
N ASN A 42 -4.65 11.96 13.49
CA ASN A 42 -5.73 11.12 13.99
C ASN A 42 -5.64 9.69 13.41
N SER A 43 -6.44 8.76 13.92
CA SER A 43 -6.62 7.42 13.34
C SER A 43 -7.01 7.52 11.87
N VAL A 44 -6.20 6.96 10.97
CA VAL A 44 -6.51 6.89 9.52
C VAL A 44 -6.88 5.47 9.12
N ALA A 45 -7.91 5.36 8.29
CA ALA A 45 -8.33 4.07 7.74
C ALA A 45 -7.30 3.55 6.72
N LEU A 46 -7.02 2.24 6.77
CA LEU A 46 -6.07 1.57 5.87
C LEU A 46 -6.41 1.79 4.38
N THR A 47 -7.68 1.90 4.05
CA THR A 47 -8.17 2.14 2.69
C THR A 47 -7.87 3.56 2.21
N GLU A 48 -7.94 4.56 3.09
CA GLU A 48 -7.62 5.94 2.77
C GLU A 48 -6.11 6.10 2.55
N LEU A 49 -5.30 5.49 3.43
CA LEU A 49 -3.84 5.43 3.26
C LEU A 49 -3.45 4.76 1.94
N ALA A 50 -4.08 3.63 1.60
CA ALA A 50 -3.81 2.94 0.36
C ALA A 50 -4.17 3.78 -0.88
N GLN A 51 -5.28 4.53 -0.82
CA GLN A 51 -5.70 5.45 -1.88
C GLN A 51 -4.73 6.61 -2.04
N GLN A 52 -4.35 7.27 -0.95
CA GLN A 52 -3.34 8.33 -0.93
C GLN A 52 -1.99 7.83 -1.46
N ALA A 53 -1.66 6.58 -1.15
CA ALA A 53 -0.44 5.92 -1.59
C ALA A 53 -0.42 5.45 -3.05
N GLY A 54 -1.57 5.47 -3.74
CA GLY A 54 -1.70 4.85 -5.05
C GLY A 54 -1.36 3.35 -5.04
N LEU A 55 -1.52 2.70 -3.88
CA LEU A 55 -1.17 1.30 -3.64
C LEU A 55 -2.44 0.44 -3.56
N PRO A 56 -2.40 -0.82 -4.03
CA PRO A 56 -3.48 -1.75 -3.74
C PRO A 56 -3.62 -1.98 -2.23
N ASN A 57 -4.85 -2.04 -1.71
CA ASN A 57 -5.13 -2.35 -0.30
C ASN A 57 -4.38 -3.59 0.19
N SER A 58 -4.28 -4.64 -0.63
CA SER A 58 -3.56 -5.87 -0.28
C SER A 58 -2.05 -5.66 -0.13
N THR A 59 -1.45 -4.75 -0.90
CA THR A 59 -0.03 -4.41 -0.77
C THR A 59 0.22 -3.56 0.47
N THR A 60 -0.62 -2.55 0.70
CA THR A 60 -0.56 -1.71 1.90
C THR A 60 -0.71 -2.55 3.17
N HIS A 61 -1.70 -3.45 3.20
CA HIS A 61 -1.90 -4.34 4.33
C HIS A 61 -0.69 -5.24 4.58
N ARG A 62 -0.10 -5.85 3.54
CA ARG A 62 1.09 -6.70 3.71
C ARG A 62 2.29 -5.93 4.27
N LEU A 63 2.54 -4.71 3.75
CA LEU A 63 3.61 -3.85 4.26
C LEU A 63 3.39 -3.48 5.73
N LEU A 64 2.18 -3.05 6.08
CA LEU A 64 1.83 -2.69 7.45
C LEU A 64 1.88 -3.90 8.39
N THR A 65 1.43 -5.08 7.96
CA THR A 65 1.56 -6.32 8.75
C THR A 65 3.02 -6.66 9.02
N THR A 66 3.89 -6.56 8.01
CA THR A 66 5.33 -6.79 8.21
C THR A 66 5.93 -5.75 9.16
N MET A 67 5.58 -4.48 9.03
CA MET A 67 6.05 -3.44 9.95
C MET A 67 5.55 -3.64 11.39
N GLN A 68 4.32 -4.10 11.54
CA GLN A 68 3.74 -4.45 12.84
C GLN A 68 4.48 -5.64 13.48
N GLN A 69 4.80 -6.67 12.70
CA GLN A 69 5.60 -7.81 13.16
C GLN A 69 7.02 -7.40 13.61
N LEU A 70 7.60 -6.38 12.97
CA LEU A 70 8.90 -5.83 13.33
C LEU A 70 8.84 -4.85 14.51
N GLY A 71 7.66 -4.54 15.05
CA GLY A 71 7.48 -3.58 16.14
C GLY A 71 7.66 -2.11 15.72
N LEU A 72 7.69 -1.82 14.42
CA LEU A 72 7.80 -0.45 13.89
C LEU A 72 6.45 0.29 13.90
N PHE A 73 5.34 -0.45 13.99
CA PHE A 73 3.98 0.08 13.94
C PHE A 73 3.08 -0.70 14.89
N VAL A 74 2.13 -0.03 15.55
CA VAL A 74 1.12 -0.67 16.39
C VAL A 74 -0.25 -0.31 15.83
N ARG A 75 -1.03 -1.34 15.47
CA ARG A 75 -2.42 -1.15 15.08
C ARG A 75 -3.24 -0.91 16.35
N TRP A 76 -3.80 0.28 16.49
CA TRP A 76 -4.74 0.58 17.56
C TRP A 76 -6.07 -0.10 17.22
N GLU A 77 -6.42 -1.17 17.93
CA GLU A 77 -7.79 -1.68 17.95
C GLU A 77 -8.57 -0.86 18.98
N ILE A 78 -9.62 -0.19 18.52
CA ILE A 78 -10.67 0.41 19.35
C ILE A 78 -11.83 -0.56 19.36
#